data_AF-A0AAN7Q384-F1
#
_entry.id   AF-A0AAN7Q384-F1
#
_cell.length_a   1.000
_cell.length_b   1.000
_cell.length_c   1.000
_cell.angle_alpha   90.00
_cell.angle_beta   90.00
_cell.angle_gamma   90.00
#
_symmetry.space_group_name_H-M   'P 1'
#
loop_
_entity.id
_entity.type
_entity.pdbx_description
1 polymer ?
#
loop_
_entity_poly.entity_id
_entity_poly.type
_entity_poly.pdbx_seq_one_letter_code
_entity_poly.pdbx_strand_id
1 'polypeptide(L)'
;MSFSVYTLVFSNLSQEEISFLGDSNFQRFLTKILQKPVMYMTVVYAGRIKRFSQLSIGGQRLAQLQKRIIRCKSNIYHYTISKQVYLMIGTNDILRNFTCHAMKGHMLRILTSLKSLGVQHIYLCTLPSIIKANQKQKNNLEKFNSFLRRVKDWRIKVYDINKELMSHNEELIERDGIHLNLTKNIKINYFR
;
A
#
# COMPACT_ATOMS: atom_id res chain seq x y z
N MET A 1 -34.22 -30.27 8.93
CA MET A 1 -32.95 -29.71 9.43
C MET A 1 -31.92 -29.81 8.31
N SER A 2 -31.75 -28.74 7.53
CA SER A 2 -30.83 -28.71 6.39
C SER A 2 -29.47 -28.19 6.84
N PHE A 3 -28.51 -29.09 6.98
CA PHE A 3 -27.10 -28.71 7.06
C PHE A 3 -26.70 -28.13 5.71
N SER A 4 -26.49 -26.82 5.70
CA SER A 4 -26.07 -26.09 4.52
C SER A 4 -24.66 -26.51 4.10
N VAL A 5 -24.56 -26.96 2.85
CA VAL A 5 -23.40 -27.58 2.17
C VAL A 5 -22.19 -26.64 2.01
N TYR A 6 -22.16 -25.47 2.67
CA TYR A 6 -21.07 -24.50 2.52
C TYR A 6 -19.85 -24.71 3.44
N THR A 7 -19.84 -25.78 4.26
CA THR A 7 -18.83 -25.94 5.32
C THR A 7 -17.62 -26.81 4.94
N LEU A 8 -17.58 -27.46 3.77
CA LEU A 8 -16.56 -28.51 3.55
C LEU A 8 -15.94 -28.58 2.15
N VAL A 9 -15.43 -27.46 1.61
CA VAL A 9 -14.37 -27.48 0.58
C VAL A 9 -13.44 -26.27 0.75
N PHE A 10 -12.77 -26.13 1.90
CA PHE A 10 -11.77 -25.06 2.11
C PHE A 10 -10.37 -25.57 2.48
N SER A 11 -10.15 -26.88 2.51
CA SER A 11 -8.94 -27.46 3.10
C SER A 11 -7.75 -27.67 2.15
N ASN A 12 -7.85 -27.49 0.83
CA ASN A 12 -6.75 -27.88 -0.09
C ASN A 12 -6.39 -26.89 -1.21
N LEU A 13 -6.79 -25.62 -1.14
CA LEU A 13 -6.25 -24.58 -2.03
C LEU A 13 -5.24 -23.74 -1.26
N SER A 14 -3.99 -23.69 -1.72
CA SER A 14 -2.95 -22.81 -1.16
C SER A 14 -3.45 -21.37 -1.16
N GLN A 15 -3.76 -20.82 0.01
CA GLN A 15 -4.28 -19.46 0.15
C GLN A 15 -3.11 -18.48 0.07
N GLU A 16 -3.01 -17.73 -1.03
CA GLU A 16 -2.08 -16.61 -1.13
C GLU A 16 -2.76 -15.36 -0.54
N GLU A 17 -2.34 -14.95 0.66
CA GLU A 17 -2.77 -13.69 1.26
C GLU A 17 -1.83 -12.54 0.88
N ILE A 18 -2.40 -11.37 0.58
CA ILE A 18 -1.70 -10.14 0.24
C ILE A 18 -2.19 -9.03 1.17
N SER A 19 -1.26 -8.33 1.82
CA SER A 19 -1.57 -7.22 2.73
C SER A 19 -1.24 -5.89 2.08
N PHE A 20 -2.21 -4.97 2.11
CA PHE A 20 -2.06 -3.61 1.61
C PHE A 20 -1.88 -2.61 2.75
N LEU A 21 -0.68 -2.04 2.88
CA LEU A 21 -0.32 -1.09 3.93
C LEU A 21 -0.17 0.31 3.34
N GLY A 22 -0.85 1.32 3.89
CA GLY A 22 -0.75 2.67 3.35
C GLY A 22 -1.68 3.70 3.98
N ASP A 23 -1.77 4.84 3.32
CA ASP A 23 -2.67 5.94 3.70
C ASP A 23 -3.95 6.00 2.82
N SER A 24 -4.69 7.10 2.89
CA SER A 24 -5.92 7.30 2.10
C SER A 24 -5.69 7.22 0.59
N ASN A 25 -4.52 7.65 0.09
CA ASN A 25 -4.22 7.54 -1.33
C ASN A 25 -4.06 6.09 -1.76
N PHE A 26 -3.50 5.24 -0.90
CA PHE A 26 -3.38 3.83 -1.23
C PHE A 26 -4.72 3.10 -1.20
N GLN A 27 -5.56 3.39 -0.21
CA GLN A 27 -6.93 2.88 -0.17
C GLN A 27 -7.71 3.23 -1.45
N ARG A 28 -7.58 4.48 -1.93
CA ARG A 28 -8.24 4.94 -3.16
C ARG A 28 -7.69 4.24 -4.40
N PHE A 29 -6.37 4.18 -4.53
CA PHE A 29 -5.68 3.47 -5.60
C PHE A 29 -6.14 2.01 -5.72
N LEU A 30 -6.21 1.30 -4.59
CA LEU A 30 -6.60 -0.10 -4.55
C LEU A 30 -8.08 -0.30 -4.87
N THR A 31 -8.96 0.55 -4.32
CA THR A 31 -10.39 0.52 -4.65
C THR A 31 -10.60 0.65 -6.16
N LYS A 32 -9.79 1.46 -6.84
CA LYS A 32 -9.90 1.64 -8.28
C LYS A 32 -9.40 0.43 -9.07
N ILE A 33 -8.23 -0.11 -8.73
CA ILE A 33 -7.66 -1.25 -9.46
C ILE A 33 -8.49 -2.52 -9.23
N LEU A 34 -8.95 -2.73 -7.99
CA LEU A 34 -9.70 -3.92 -7.60
C LEU A 34 -11.20 -3.79 -7.87
N GLN A 35 -11.66 -2.60 -8.28
CA GLN A 35 -13.06 -2.25 -8.57
C GLN A 35 -14.05 -2.59 -7.44
N LYS A 36 -13.56 -2.76 -6.20
CA LYS A 36 -14.35 -3.14 -5.02
C LYS A 36 -13.83 -2.43 -3.78
N PRO A 37 -14.70 -2.08 -2.82
CA PRO A 37 -14.28 -1.56 -1.53
C PRO A 37 -13.53 -2.65 -0.77
N VAL A 38 -12.23 -2.44 -0.56
CA VAL A 38 -11.34 -3.44 0.03
C VAL A 38 -11.44 -3.29 1.56
N MET A 39 -12.21 -4.15 2.21
CA MET A 39 -12.06 -4.40 3.65
C MET A 39 -11.40 -5.77 3.86
N TYR A 40 -11.98 -6.81 3.26
CA TYR A 40 -11.36 -8.12 3.05
C TYR A 40 -11.93 -8.70 1.78
N MET A 41 -11.10 -8.95 0.77
CA MET A 41 -11.57 -9.51 -0.50
C MET A 41 -10.96 -10.88 -0.71
N THR A 42 -11.82 -11.86 -0.96
CA THR A 42 -11.40 -13.18 -1.42
C THR A 42 -11.71 -13.26 -2.92
N VAL A 43 -10.70 -13.51 -3.74
CA VAL A 43 -10.83 -13.64 -5.20
C VAL A 43 -10.33 -15.00 -5.62
N VAL A 44 -11.08 -15.68 -6.49
CA VAL A 44 -10.58 -16.88 -7.17
C VAL A 44 -9.87 -16.43 -8.44
N TYR A 45 -8.56 -16.70 -8.54
CA TYR A 45 -7.75 -16.36 -9.71
C TYR A 45 -6.99 -17.60 -10.17
N ALA A 46 -7.17 -17.99 -11.44
CA ALA A 46 -6.53 -19.17 -12.04
C ALA A 46 -6.66 -20.45 -11.18
N GLY A 47 -7.84 -20.68 -10.59
CA GLY A 47 -8.11 -21.83 -9.72
C GLY A 47 -7.56 -21.74 -8.30
N ARG A 48 -6.92 -20.63 -7.89
CA ARG A 48 -6.40 -20.40 -6.53
C ARG A 48 -7.20 -19.32 -5.80
N ILE A 49 -7.36 -19.47 -4.48
CA ILE A 49 -7.99 -18.48 -3.62
C ILE A 49 -6.92 -17.46 -3.18
N LYS A 50 -7.08 -16.19 -3.60
CA LYS A 50 -6.29 -15.06 -3.11
C LYS A 50 -7.09 -14.25 -2.09
N ARG A 51 -6.49 -13.96 -0.94
CA ARG A 51 -7.08 -13.08 0.08
C ARG A 51 -6.35 -11.74 0.10
N PHE A 52 -7.10 -10.67 0.16
CA PHE A 52 -6.59 -9.31 0.21
C PHE A 52 -7.02 -8.65 1.50
N SER A 53 -6.03 -8.26 2.31
CA SER A 53 -6.22 -7.61 3.60
C SER A 53 -5.86 -6.13 3.47
N GLN A 54 -6.87 -5.25 3.41
CA GLN A 54 -6.65 -3.81 3.36
C GLN A 54 -6.44 -3.25 4.75
N LEU A 55 -5.18 -2.93 5.06
CA LEU A 55 -4.75 -2.38 6.34
C LEU A 55 -4.33 -0.90 6.21
N SER A 56 -4.69 -0.26 5.10
CA SER A 56 -4.47 1.15 4.84
C SER A 56 -5.43 2.00 5.65
N ILE A 57 -4.94 3.09 6.25
CA ILE A 57 -5.75 3.98 7.12
C ILE A 57 -5.59 5.44 6.67
N GLY A 58 -6.72 6.13 6.47
CA GLY A 58 -6.73 7.55 6.13
C GLY A 58 -5.96 8.41 7.14
N GLY A 59 -5.20 9.40 6.65
CA GLY A 59 -4.39 10.28 7.49
C GLY A 59 -3.15 9.64 8.15
N GLN A 60 -2.88 8.35 7.88
CA GLN A 60 -1.77 7.64 8.50
C GLN A 60 -0.41 8.16 8.01
N ARG A 61 0.52 8.31 8.97
CA ARG A 61 1.94 8.63 8.77
C ARG A 61 2.84 7.42 8.90
N LEU A 62 4.05 7.52 8.36
CA LEU A 62 5.12 6.51 8.47
C LEU A 62 5.32 6.02 9.91
N ALA A 63 5.51 6.94 10.87
CA ALA A 63 5.74 6.59 12.27
C ALA A 63 4.56 5.82 12.90
N GLN A 64 3.33 6.12 12.49
CA GLN A 64 2.13 5.44 12.98
C GLN A 64 2.01 4.03 12.39
N LEU A 65 2.32 3.86 11.10
CA LEU A 65 2.37 2.54 10.47
C LEU A 65 3.46 1.66 11.09
N GLN A 66 4.65 2.21 11.35
CA GLN A 66 5.71 1.48 12.02
C GLN A 66 5.24 0.90 13.36
N LYS A 67 4.56 1.70 14.20
CA LYS A 67 4.00 1.24 15.48
C LYS A 67 2.97 0.12 15.29
N ARG A 68 2.11 0.23 14.27
CA ARG A 68 1.11 -0.81 13.96
C ARG A 68 1.75 -2.13 13.55
N ILE A 69 2.74 -2.09 12.66
CA ILE A 69 3.48 -3.28 12.21
C ILE A 69 4.16 -3.98 13.39
N ILE A 70 4.77 -3.23 14.31
CA ILE A 70 5.41 -3.79 15.50
C ILE A 70 4.37 -4.48 16.39
N ARG A 71 3.18 -3.90 16.55
CA ARG A 71 2.09 -4.48 17.37
C ARG A 71 1.58 -5.81 16.83
N CYS A 72 1.70 -6.10 15.53
CA CYS A 72 1.37 -7.42 14.96
C CYS A 72 2.19 -8.56 15.55
N LYS A 73 3.33 -8.27 16.19
CA LYS A 73 4.14 -9.28 16.89
C LYS A 73 3.55 -9.72 18.23
N SER A 74 2.61 -8.95 18.77
CA SER A 74 2.03 -9.21 20.08
C SER A 74 0.81 -10.12 19.94
N ASN A 75 0.74 -11.14 20.79
CA ASN A 75 -0.38 -12.10 20.87
C ASN A 75 -1.73 -11.44 21.21
N ILE A 76 -1.75 -10.16 21.58
CA ILE A 76 -2.94 -9.40 21.95
C ILE A 76 -3.66 -8.85 20.70
N TYR A 77 -2.98 -8.72 19.56
CA TYR A 77 -3.57 -8.15 18.34
C TYR A 77 -3.89 -9.24 17.31
N HIS A 78 -5.17 -9.34 16.91
CA HIS A 78 -5.70 -10.40 16.04
C HIS A 78 -5.51 -10.19 14.53
N TYR A 79 -4.50 -9.42 14.08
CA TYR A 79 -4.24 -9.26 12.65
C TYR A 79 -2.79 -9.58 12.30
N THR A 80 -2.64 -10.45 11.30
CA THR A 80 -1.36 -10.90 10.76
C THR A 80 -1.02 -10.10 9.51
N ILE A 81 0.28 -9.88 9.28
CA ILE A 81 0.78 -9.36 8.02
C ILE A 81 1.18 -10.55 7.17
N SER A 82 0.64 -10.64 5.96
CA SER A 82 0.93 -11.73 5.03
C SER A 82 2.38 -11.70 4.54
N LYS A 83 2.83 -12.81 3.94
CA LYS A 83 4.17 -12.92 3.34
C LYS A 83 4.39 -11.98 2.14
N GLN A 84 3.31 -11.42 1.59
CA GLN A 84 3.31 -10.54 0.44
C GLN A 84 2.65 -9.20 0.77
N VAL A 85 3.43 -8.11 0.75
CA VAL A 85 2.98 -6.78 1.16
C VAL A 85 3.11 -5.80 0.01
N TYR A 86 2.09 -4.98 -0.21
CA TYR A 86 2.23 -3.73 -0.96
C TYR A 86 2.21 -2.55 0.01
N LEU A 87 3.08 -1.58 -0.21
CA LEU A 87 3.29 -0.45 0.68
C LEU A 87 3.32 0.87 -0.09
N MET A 88 2.36 1.76 0.19
CA MET A 88 2.38 3.15 -0.28
C MET A 88 2.00 4.08 0.87
N ILE A 89 2.98 4.83 1.40
CA ILE A 89 2.75 5.70 2.56
C ILE A 89 3.75 6.86 2.58
N GLY A 90 3.30 8.00 3.10
CA GLY A 90 4.14 9.17 3.32
C GLY A 90 3.51 10.48 2.84
N THR A 91 2.35 10.44 2.19
CA THR A 91 1.64 11.63 1.72
C THR A 91 1.41 12.61 2.87
N ASN A 92 0.90 12.11 4.00
CA ASN A 92 0.62 12.91 5.19
C ASN A 92 1.88 13.46 5.87
N ASP A 93 2.99 12.74 5.80
CA ASP A 93 4.28 13.22 6.30
C ASP A 93 4.77 14.42 5.47
N ILE A 94 4.68 14.34 4.13
CA ILE A 94 4.99 15.44 3.22
C ILE A 94 4.11 16.66 3.49
N LEU A 95 2.79 16.47 3.56
CA LEU A 95 1.84 17.56 3.82
C LEU A 95 2.11 18.27 5.15
N ARG A 96 2.63 17.55 6.14
CA ARG A 96 3.05 18.10 7.45
C ARG A 96 4.51 18.60 7.48
N ASN A 97 5.13 18.78 6.32
CA ASN A 97 6.49 19.31 6.15
C ASN A 97 7.59 18.48 6.84
N PHE A 98 7.41 17.17 6.98
CA PHE A 98 8.49 16.31 7.46
C PHE A 98 9.67 16.34 6.50
N THR A 99 10.88 16.28 7.05
CA THR A 99 12.10 16.24 6.24
C THR A 99 12.22 14.88 5.56
N CYS A 100 12.75 14.87 4.33
CA CYS A 100 13.03 13.63 3.62
C CYS A 100 13.96 12.69 4.45
N HIS A 101 14.89 13.24 5.22
CA HIS A 101 15.77 12.47 6.10
C HIS A 101 14.97 11.69 7.17
N ALA A 102 14.04 12.35 7.87
CA ALA A 102 13.19 11.69 8.86
C ALA A 102 12.31 10.59 8.23
N MET A 103 11.72 10.88 7.07
CA MET A 103 10.89 9.92 6.34
C MET A 103 11.68 8.68 5.91
N LYS A 104 12.91 8.85 5.39
CA LYS A 104 13.82 7.75 5.06
C LYS A 104 14.07 6.85 6.27
N GLY A 105 14.40 7.45 7.42
CA GLY A 105 14.64 6.71 8.66
C GLY A 105 13.45 5.85 9.06
N HIS A 106 12.23 6.39 9.00
CA HIS A 106 11.02 5.60 9.28
C HIS A 106 10.75 4.52 8.24
N MET A 107 10.92 4.81 6.95
CA MET A 107 10.71 3.83 5.88
C MET A 107 11.66 2.63 6.04
N LEU A 108 12.95 2.87 6.30
CA LEU A 108 13.91 1.80 6.54
C LEU A 108 13.52 0.94 7.75
N ARG A 109 13.05 1.56 8.84
CA ARG A 109 12.56 0.81 10.02
C ARG A 109 11.31 -0.02 9.71
N ILE A 110 10.39 0.49 8.89
CA ILE A 110 9.22 -0.25 8.42
C ILE A 110 9.67 -1.48 7.62
N LEU A 111 10.55 -1.30 6.63
CA LEU A 111 11.06 -2.39 5.80
C LEU A 111 11.78 -3.46 6.64
N THR A 112 12.62 -3.06 7.59
CA THR A 112 13.26 -3.99 8.54
C THR A 112 12.22 -4.73 9.38
N SER A 113 11.18 -4.04 9.88
CA SER A 113 10.12 -4.66 10.67
C SER A 113 9.35 -5.71 9.86
N LEU A 114 8.98 -5.40 8.61
CA LEU A 114 8.31 -6.34 7.71
C LEU A 114 9.18 -7.57 7.44
N LYS A 115 10.47 -7.38 7.14
CA LYS A 115 11.40 -8.50 6.93
C LYS A 115 11.52 -9.39 8.18
N SER A 116 11.52 -8.80 9.37
CA SER A 116 11.57 -9.54 10.64
C SER A 116 10.28 -10.32 10.95
N LEU A 117 9.15 -9.94 10.33
CA LEU A 117 7.88 -10.66 10.43
C LEU A 117 7.79 -11.84 9.43
N GLY A 118 8.85 -12.11 8.67
CA GLY A 118 8.85 -13.16 7.66
C GLY A 118 8.19 -12.76 6.34
N VAL A 119 7.98 -11.46 6.09
CA VAL A 119 7.56 -10.98 4.77
C VAL A 119 8.64 -11.28 3.73
N GLN A 120 8.24 -11.96 2.66
CA GLN A 120 9.11 -12.46 1.60
C GLN A 120 9.09 -11.57 0.37
N HIS A 121 7.94 -10.95 0.07
CA HIS A 121 7.77 -10.06 -1.07
C HIS A 121 7.19 -8.71 -0.63
N ILE A 122 7.91 -7.63 -0.88
CA ILE A 122 7.52 -6.26 -0.57
C ILE A 122 7.46 -5.47 -1.87
N TYR A 123 6.28 -4.98 -2.21
CA TYR A 123 6.04 -4.11 -3.35
C TYR A 123 5.96 -2.67 -2.86
N LEU A 124 7.05 -1.94 -3.03
CA LEU A 124 7.21 -0.58 -2.53
C LEU A 124 6.78 0.43 -3.59
N CYS A 125 5.74 1.20 -3.31
CA CYS A 125 5.17 2.16 -4.25
C CYS A 125 5.68 3.58 -3.98
N THR A 126 6.06 4.30 -5.02
CA THR A 126 6.30 5.75 -4.94
C THR A 126 5.01 6.52 -4.68
N LEU A 127 5.09 7.73 -4.13
CA LEU A 127 3.92 8.58 -3.88
C LEU A 127 3.51 9.36 -5.14
N PRO A 128 2.20 9.47 -5.44
CA PRO A 128 1.72 10.36 -6.50
C PRO A 128 2.10 11.81 -6.24
N SER A 129 2.14 12.63 -7.30
CA SER A 129 2.38 14.07 -7.17
C SER A 129 1.24 14.75 -6.41
N ILE A 130 1.57 15.79 -5.65
CA ILE A 130 0.60 16.61 -4.91
C ILE A 130 0.53 17.96 -5.60
N ILE A 131 -0.57 18.26 -6.29
CA ILE A 131 -0.70 19.44 -7.16
C ILE A 131 -0.55 20.73 -6.34
N LYS A 132 -1.26 20.81 -5.20
CA LYS A 132 -1.28 21.99 -4.33
C LYS A 132 -0.14 22.03 -3.30
N ALA A 133 0.86 21.16 -3.44
CA ALA A 133 2.03 21.21 -2.55
C ALA A 133 2.86 22.47 -2.80
N ASN A 134 3.36 23.07 -1.72
CA ASN A 134 4.34 24.15 -1.84
C ASN A 134 5.70 23.61 -2.32
N GLN A 135 6.63 24.50 -2.69
CA GLN A 135 7.93 24.10 -3.27
C GLN A 135 8.74 23.19 -2.33
N LYS A 136 8.71 23.45 -1.02
CA LYS A 136 9.40 22.62 -0.02
C LYS A 136 8.83 21.20 0.01
N GLN A 137 7.50 21.07 -0.03
CA GLN A 137 6.80 19.78 -0.06
C GLN A 137 7.09 19.02 -1.35
N LYS A 138 7.04 19.69 -2.51
CA LYS A 138 7.40 19.10 -3.83
C LYS A 138 8.83 18.57 -3.82
N ASN A 139 9.79 19.39 -3.37
CA ASN A 139 11.19 18.98 -3.25
C ASN A 139 11.39 17.78 -2.31
N ASN A 140 10.68 17.75 -1.16
CA ASN A 140 10.74 16.62 -0.24
C ASN A 140 10.13 15.35 -0.83
N LEU A 141 9.02 15.47 -1.56
CA LEU A 141 8.36 14.36 -2.25
C LEU A 141 9.27 13.75 -3.30
N GLU A 142 9.89 14.57 -4.15
CA GLU A 142 10.84 14.10 -5.17
C GLU A 142 12.06 13.43 -4.56
N LYS A 143 12.64 14.02 -3.51
CA LYS A 143 13.76 13.42 -2.77
C LYS A 143 13.37 12.09 -2.14
N PHE A 144 12.14 11.97 -1.62
CA PHE A 144 11.64 10.74 -1.02
C PHE A 144 11.35 9.66 -2.07
N ASN A 145 10.64 9.98 -3.17
CA ASN A 145 10.41 9.07 -4.29
C ASN A 145 11.73 8.60 -4.92
N SER A 146 12.70 9.50 -5.08
CA SER A 146 14.05 9.16 -5.56
C SER A 146 14.80 8.23 -4.61
N PHE A 147 14.50 8.27 -3.31
CA PHE A 147 15.00 7.29 -2.36
C PHE A 147 14.32 5.94 -2.53
N LEU A 148 12.98 5.90 -2.60
CA LEU A 148 12.22 4.66 -2.80
C LEU A 148 12.69 3.91 -4.04
N ARG A 149 12.90 4.62 -5.16
CA ARG A 149 13.44 4.08 -6.43
C ARG A 149 14.83 3.45 -6.30
N ARG A 150 15.63 3.89 -5.33
CA ARG A 150 17.01 3.43 -5.12
C ARG A 150 17.13 2.34 -4.06
N VAL A 151 16.04 1.94 -3.41
CA VAL A 151 16.06 0.83 -2.45
C VAL A 151 16.44 -0.45 -3.20
N LYS A 152 17.56 -1.06 -2.81
CA LYS A 152 18.05 -2.34 -3.35
C LYS A 152 17.97 -3.41 -2.27
N ASP A 153 17.05 -4.36 -2.45
CA ASP A 153 16.87 -5.53 -1.59
C ASP A 153 16.14 -6.58 -2.41
N TRP A 154 16.57 -7.85 -2.37
CA TRP A 154 15.99 -8.92 -3.20
C TRP A 154 14.53 -9.22 -2.86
N ARG A 155 14.08 -8.88 -1.64
CA ARG A 155 12.67 -9.01 -1.25
C ARG A 155 11.81 -7.85 -1.73
N ILE A 156 12.41 -6.77 -2.23
CA ILE A 156 11.72 -5.51 -2.54
C ILE A 156 11.68 -5.30 -4.05
N LYS A 157 10.46 -5.17 -4.59
CA LYS A 157 10.21 -4.67 -5.94
C LYS A 157 9.60 -3.28 -5.84
N VAL A 158 10.15 -2.31 -6.57
CA VAL A 158 9.64 -0.93 -6.56
C VAL A 158 8.66 -0.75 -7.71
N TYR A 159 7.50 -0.14 -7.43
CA TYR A 159 6.54 0.31 -8.43
C TYR A 159 6.47 1.84 -8.45
N ASP A 160 6.82 2.43 -9.58
CA ASP A 160 6.84 3.88 -9.76
C ASP A 160 5.45 4.43 -10.13
N ILE A 161 4.52 4.37 -9.18
CA ILE A 161 3.17 4.92 -9.31
C ILE A 161 3.20 6.40 -9.71
N ASN A 162 4.21 7.15 -9.25
CA ASN A 162 4.34 8.57 -9.54
C ASN A 162 4.55 8.80 -11.04
N LYS A 163 5.48 8.05 -11.65
CA LYS A 163 5.75 8.12 -13.08
C LYS A 163 4.53 7.68 -13.90
N GLU A 164 3.89 6.58 -13.51
CA GLU A 164 2.70 6.06 -14.22
C GLU A 164 1.51 7.02 -14.14
N LEU A 165 1.34 7.77 -13.06
CA LEU A 165 0.23 8.72 -12.97
C LEU A 165 0.56 10.06 -13.64
N MET A 166 1.82 10.49 -13.64
CA MET A 166 2.23 11.71 -14.33
C MET A 166 2.04 11.65 -15.84
N SER A 167 2.09 10.47 -16.45
CA SER A 167 1.80 10.29 -17.87
C SER A 167 0.30 10.40 -18.21
N HIS A 168 -0.59 10.45 -17.22
CA HIS A 168 -2.05 10.37 -17.40
C HIS A 168 -2.84 11.63 -16.96
N ASN A 169 -2.20 12.80 -16.95
CA ASN A 169 -2.77 14.13 -16.65
C ASN A 169 -3.20 14.40 -15.18
N GLU A 170 -3.21 15.70 -14.84
CA GLU A 170 -3.70 16.25 -13.56
C GLU A 170 -5.14 15.85 -13.22
N GLU A 171 -5.92 15.39 -14.22
CA GLU A 171 -7.30 14.92 -14.06
C GLU A 171 -7.46 13.71 -13.10
N LEU A 172 -6.37 12.99 -12.84
CA LEU A 172 -6.35 11.86 -11.92
C LEU A 172 -6.27 12.26 -10.44
N ILE A 173 -6.16 13.55 -10.14
CA ILE A 173 -6.15 14.08 -8.79
C ILE A 173 -7.48 14.81 -8.54
N GLU A 174 -8.05 14.63 -7.36
CA GLU A 174 -9.26 15.33 -6.93
C GLU A 174 -9.02 16.84 -6.84
N ARG A 175 -10.11 17.62 -6.75
CA ARG A 175 -10.04 19.08 -6.65
C ARG A 175 -9.25 19.58 -5.43
N ASP A 176 -9.06 18.74 -4.42
CA ASP A 176 -8.22 19.07 -3.27
C ASP A 176 -6.71 19.07 -3.59
N GLY A 177 -6.31 18.53 -4.75
CA GLY A 177 -4.93 18.48 -5.21
C GLY A 177 -4.07 17.45 -4.47
N ILE A 178 -4.66 16.56 -3.68
CA ILE A 178 -3.98 15.60 -2.81
C ILE A 178 -4.42 14.17 -3.12
N HIS A 179 -5.74 13.94 -3.23
CA HIS A 179 -6.29 12.60 -3.33
C HIS A 179 -6.40 12.12 -4.77
N LEU A 180 -6.19 10.82 -4.99
CA LEU A 180 -6.49 10.20 -6.28
C LEU A 180 -7.99 10.21 -6.57
N ASN A 181 -8.35 10.64 -7.77
CA ASN A 181 -9.73 10.71 -8.24
C ASN A 181 -10.25 9.32 -8.65
N LEU A 182 -11.25 8.83 -7.92
CA LEU A 182 -11.85 7.51 -8.13
C LEU A 182 -12.74 7.42 -9.38
N THR A 183 -13.20 8.55 -9.91
CA THR A 183 -14.17 8.58 -11.02
C THR A 183 -13.52 8.35 -12.39
N LYS A 184 -12.25 8.72 -12.55
CA LYS A 184 -11.52 8.57 -13.82
C LYS A 184 -10.96 7.16 -13.96
N ASN A 185 -11.11 6.55 -15.15
CA ASN A 185 -10.58 5.21 -15.41
C ASN A 185 -9.07 5.24 -15.56
N ILE A 186 -8.37 4.66 -14.58
CA ILE A 186 -6.93 4.44 -14.66
C ILE A 186 -6.72 2.99 -15.07
N LYS A 187 -6.33 2.75 -16.33
CA LYS A 187 -5.85 1.44 -16.75
C LYS A 187 -4.39 1.32 -16.35
N ILE A 188 -4.12 0.77 -15.17
CA ILE A 188 -2.75 0.41 -14.81
C ILE A 188 -2.62 -1.10 -14.76
N ASN A 189 -1.70 -1.62 -15.58
CA ASN A 189 -1.33 -3.02 -15.60
C ASN A 189 -0.47 -3.34 -14.37
N TYR A 190 -1.08 -3.39 -13.19
CA TYR A 190 -0.46 -4.01 -12.02
C TYR A 190 -1.04 -5.41 -11.81
N PHE A 191 -0.23 -6.32 -11.25
CA PHE A 191 -0.51 -7.74 -11.00
C PHE A 191 -0.21 -8.77 -12.11
N ARG A 192 0.62 -8.44 -13.10
CA ARG A 192 1.36 -9.47 -13.86
C ARG A 192 2.54 -9.98 -13.05
#